data_AF-A0A6J4M4V5-F1
#
_entry.id   AF-A0A6J4M4V5-F1
#
_cell.length_a   1.000
_cell.length_b   1.000
_cell.length_c   1.000
_cell.angle_alpha   90.00
_cell.angle_beta   90.00
_cell.angle_gamma   90.00
#
_symmetry.space_group_name_H-M   'P 1'
#
loop_
_entity.id
_entity.type
_entity.pdbx_description
1 polymer ?
#
loop_
_entity_poly.entity_id
_entity_poly.type
_entity_poly.pdbx_seq_one_letter_code
_entity_poly.pdbx_strand_id
1 'polypeptide(L)'
;MSEDLARSRSRRTALVLPWLFGLLGLAAVAGVAFLVLPYAGVPLTDGPLRKPPAHAAAITRYDVGDRFTYGLNDLAVEGSDEAVITSIEVAGLDEGVRFLGARLGGPDRRVGSRQLIDRWPPRDRGLDVRPLSTPVEPLASERRGYELFVGLEIEERGRFRSEGWLITYEVAGRTHEYLMPARLLICAGPGQATDDCSPPGAG
;
A
#
# COMPACT_ATOMS: atom_id res chain seq x y z
N MET A 1 -51.89 51.61 34.57
CA MET A 1 -50.72 50.79 34.95
C MET A 1 -49.79 50.82 33.75
N SER A 2 -48.88 51.80 33.68
CA SER A 2 -47.60 51.85 34.45
C SER A 2 -46.77 50.64 34.01
N GLU A 3 -45.65 50.77 33.29
CA GLU A 3 -44.45 51.60 33.38
C GLU A 3 -43.65 51.25 32.10
N ASP A 4 -42.67 51.96 31.55
CA ASP A 4 -42.00 53.20 31.84
C ASP A 4 -41.08 53.47 30.62
N LEU A 5 -40.91 54.75 30.29
CA LEU A 5 -39.63 55.44 30.11
C LEU A 5 -38.49 54.72 29.32
N ALA A 6 -37.73 55.37 28.44
CA ALA A 6 -37.52 56.78 28.17
C ALA A 6 -36.43 56.93 27.11
N ARG A 7 -36.48 58.09 26.41
CA ARG A 7 -35.33 58.92 25.98
C ARG A 7 -34.34 58.30 24.97
N SER A 8 -33.73 59.03 24.06
CA SER A 8 -33.69 60.46 23.80
C SER A 8 -33.01 60.66 22.44
N ARG A 9 -33.74 61.28 21.52
CA ARG A 9 -33.33 62.39 20.63
C ARG A 9 -31.83 62.70 20.44
N SER A 10 -31.55 63.03 19.17
CA SER A 10 -30.74 64.17 18.68
C SER A 10 -29.22 63.95 18.71
N ARG A 11 -28.42 64.24 17.67
CA ARG A 11 -28.49 65.33 16.68
C ARG A 11 -27.37 65.11 15.63
N ARG A 12 -27.61 65.67 14.44
CA ARG A 12 -26.66 66.37 13.54
C ARG A 12 -25.58 65.52 12.84
N THR A 13 -25.69 65.35 11.52
CA THR A 13 -25.16 66.28 10.48
C THR A 13 -23.64 66.42 10.54
N ALA A 14 -22.92 65.84 9.57
CA ALA A 14 -21.84 66.52 8.83
C ALA A 14 -21.01 65.54 7.97
N LEU A 15 -20.94 65.87 6.67
CA LEU A 15 -19.73 65.95 5.84
C LEU A 15 -18.90 64.67 5.58
N VAL A 16 -19.10 64.15 4.37
CA VAL A 16 -18.09 63.98 3.31
C VAL A 16 -16.64 64.21 3.76
N LEU A 17 -15.79 63.17 3.70
CA LEU A 17 -14.56 63.19 2.90
C LEU A 17 -14.05 61.75 2.67
N PRO A 18 -13.69 61.36 1.42
CA PRO A 18 -13.28 60.00 1.07
C PRO A 18 -11.76 59.92 0.93
N TRP A 19 -11.02 59.34 1.88
CA TRP A 19 -9.60 59.06 1.66
C TRP A 19 -9.14 57.79 2.36
N LEU A 20 -8.59 56.89 1.53
CA LEU A 20 -7.45 56.00 1.79
C LEU A 20 -7.56 55.08 3.01
N PHE A 21 -7.94 53.83 2.78
CA PHE A 21 -7.18 52.66 3.26
C PHE A 21 -7.41 51.51 2.29
N GLY A 22 -6.71 51.55 1.15
CA GLY A 22 -6.34 50.33 0.46
C GLY A 22 -5.19 49.71 1.24
N LEU A 23 -5.40 48.51 1.78
CA LEU A 23 -4.41 47.50 2.17
C LEU A 23 -5.13 46.42 2.96
N LEU A 24 -4.69 45.16 2.78
CA LEU A 24 -5.09 43.94 3.49
C LEU A 24 -6.26 43.16 2.89
N GLY A 25 -5.90 42.33 1.91
CA GLY A 25 -6.74 41.22 1.47
C GLY A 25 -6.03 40.26 0.51
N LEU A 26 -4.69 40.21 0.50
CA LEU A 26 -3.97 39.12 -0.16
C LEU A 26 -4.11 37.89 0.75
N ALA A 27 -5.18 37.13 0.52
CA ALA A 27 -5.24 35.75 0.95
C ALA A 27 -4.05 35.03 0.31
N ALA A 28 -2.98 34.84 1.08
CA ALA A 28 -1.93 33.92 0.75
C ALA A 28 -2.57 32.53 0.75
N VAL A 29 -3.08 32.14 -0.43
CA VAL A 29 -3.28 30.73 -0.76
C VAL A 29 -1.88 30.16 -0.73
N ALA A 30 -1.48 29.65 0.43
CA ALA A 30 -0.37 28.74 0.55
C ALA A 30 -0.76 27.51 -0.28
N GLY A 31 -0.49 27.62 -1.58
CA GLY A 31 -0.47 26.48 -2.48
C GLY A 31 0.55 25.55 -1.88
N VAL A 32 0.07 24.52 -1.20
CA VAL A 32 0.83 23.33 -0.93
C VAL A 32 1.12 22.75 -2.31
N ALA A 33 2.19 23.25 -2.93
CA ALA A 33 2.82 22.57 -4.02
C ALA A 33 3.27 21.24 -3.45
N PHE A 34 2.43 20.22 -3.60
CA PHE A 34 2.90 18.84 -3.62
C PHE A 34 3.93 18.80 -4.74
N LEU A 35 5.18 19.02 -4.37
CA LEU A 35 6.33 18.63 -5.16
C LEU A 35 6.16 17.13 -5.36
N VAL A 36 5.51 16.77 -6.46
CA VAL A 36 5.68 15.47 -7.10
C VAL A 36 7.12 15.49 -7.59
N LEU A 37 8.05 15.29 -6.66
CA LEU A 37 9.41 14.94 -7.01
C LEU A 37 9.26 13.70 -7.88
N PRO A 38 9.78 13.71 -9.13
CA PRO A 38 9.87 12.48 -9.88
C PRO A 38 10.60 11.50 -8.97
N TYR A 39 9.99 10.34 -8.74
CA TYR A 39 10.53 9.23 -7.96
C TYR A 39 11.82 8.79 -8.66
N ALA A 40 12.90 9.54 -8.45
CA ALA A 40 14.23 9.22 -8.92
C ALA A 40 14.61 8.03 -8.05
N GLY A 41 14.45 6.83 -8.62
CA GLY A 41 14.58 5.56 -7.92
C GLY A 41 15.68 5.62 -6.89
N VAL A 42 15.28 5.57 -5.62
CA VAL A 42 16.24 5.47 -4.52
C VAL A 42 17.09 4.23 -4.85
N PRO A 43 18.43 4.33 -4.85
CA PRO A 43 19.25 3.16 -5.11
C PRO A 43 18.80 2.06 -4.15
N LEU A 44 18.42 0.90 -4.67
CA LEU A 44 18.03 -0.24 -3.84
C LEU A 44 19.11 -0.45 -2.79
N THR A 45 18.77 -0.17 -1.53
CA THR A 45 19.73 -0.24 -0.43
C THR A 45 19.76 -1.66 0.11
N ASP A 46 20.95 -2.19 0.39
CA ASP A 46 21.10 -3.38 1.22
C ASP A 46 20.66 -3.07 2.65
N GLY A 47 19.37 -3.24 2.92
CA GLY A 47 18.80 -3.19 4.26
C GLY A 47 18.70 -4.58 4.89
N PRO A 48 18.32 -4.66 6.18
CA PRO A 48 18.36 -5.89 6.98
C PRO A 48 17.23 -6.88 6.68
N LEU A 49 16.34 -6.59 5.73
CA LEU A 49 15.33 -7.56 5.33
C LEU A 49 15.99 -8.72 4.58
N ARG A 50 15.85 -9.93 5.09
CA ARG A 50 16.36 -11.16 4.47
C ARG A 50 15.75 -11.31 3.08
N LYS A 51 16.61 -11.50 2.09
CA LYS A 51 16.22 -11.61 0.68
C LYS A 51 15.91 -13.08 0.36
N PRO A 52 14.64 -13.48 0.20
CA PRO A 52 14.35 -14.84 -0.24
C PRO A 52 14.90 -15.09 -1.66
N PRO A 53 15.13 -16.36 -2.03
CA PRO A 53 15.49 -16.70 -3.40
C PRO A 53 14.39 -16.28 -4.38
N ALA A 54 14.80 -16.00 -5.62
CA ALA A 54 13.87 -15.75 -6.71
C ALA A 54 12.98 -16.97 -6.93
N HIS A 55 11.68 -16.73 -7.12
CA HIS A 55 10.71 -17.78 -7.33
C HIS A 55 9.58 -17.26 -8.23
N ALA A 56 8.82 -18.20 -8.78
CA ALA A 56 7.68 -17.92 -9.62
C ALA A 56 6.50 -18.81 -9.21
N ALA A 57 5.29 -18.30 -9.31
CA ALA A 57 4.07 -19.07 -9.20
C ALA A 57 3.15 -18.84 -10.39
N ALA A 58 2.32 -19.82 -10.69
CA ALA A 58 1.25 -19.71 -11.67
C ALA A 58 -0.11 -19.94 -11.01
N ILE A 59 -1.10 -19.11 -11.37
CA ILE A 59 -2.47 -19.16 -10.87
C ILE A 59 -3.41 -19.31 -12.06
N THR A 60 -4.27 -20.32 -12.04
CA THR A 60 -5.17 -20.67 -13.17
C THR A 60 -6.64 -20.78 -12.78
N ARG A 61 -7.01 -20.33 -11.56
CA ARG A 61 -8.31 -20.67 -10.95
C ARG A 61 -9.31 -19.51 -10.79
N TYR A 62 -8.95 -18.31 -11.22
CA TYR A 62 -9.78 -17.12 -11.02
C TYR A 62 -10.36 -16.60 -12.34
N ASP A 63 -11.55 -16.03 -12.25
CA ASP A 63 -12.28 -15.39 -13.36
C ASP A 63 -12.33 -13.87 -13.20
N VAL A 64 -12.80 -13.18 -14.23
CA VAL A 64 -13.01 -11.72 -14.18
C VAL A 64 -13.94 -11.34 -13.03
N GLY A 65 -13.52 -10.34 -12.25
CA GLY A 65 -14.21 -9.88 -11.05
C GLY A 65 -13.76 -10.58 -9.77
N ASP A 66 -13.02 -11.69 -9.86
CA ASP A 66 -12.50 -12.35 -8.68
C ASP A 66 -11.43 -11.50 -8.00
N ARG A 67 -11.52 -11.48 -6.66
CA ARG A 67 -10.53 -10.88 -5.78
C ARG A 67 -9.92 -11.96 -4.93
N PHE A 68 -8.60 -11.97 -4.83
CA PHE A 68 -7.90 -12.97 -4.05
C PHE A 68 -6.71 -12.38 -3.32
N THR A 69 -6.26 -13.13 -2.31
CA THR A 69 -5.01 -12.84 -1.62
C THR A 69 -3.95 -13.82 -2.12
N TYR A 70 -2.81 -13.28 -2.52
CA TYR A 70 -1.59 -14.05 -2.74
C TYR A 70 -0.67 -13.86 -1.52
N GLY A 71 -0.28 -14.98 -0.91
CA GLY A 71 0.71 -15.03 0.15
C GLY A 71 2.10 -15.07 -0.46
N LEU A 72 2.86 -14.01 -0.24
CA LEU A 72 4.27 -13.90 -0.60
C LEU A 72 5.15 -14.47 0.50
N ASN A 73 6.43 -14.64 0.18
CA ASN A 73 7.42 -15.18 1.11
C ASN A 73 7.46 -14.47 2.46
N ASP A 74 8.06 -15.18 3.42
CA ASP A 74 8.21 -14.68 4.78
C ASP A 74 9.09 -13.43 4.80
N LEU A 75 8.63 -12.46 5.58
CA LEU A 75 9.36 -11.27 5.93
C LEU A 75 10.16 -11.57 7.19
N ALA A 76 11.48 -11.53 7.03
CA ALA A 76 12.43 -11.82 8.07
C ALA A 76 13.42 -10.66 8.15
N VAL A 77 13.53 -10.06 9.33
CA VAL A 77 14.47 -8.96 9.58
C VAL A 77 15.67 -9.54 10.32
N GLU A 78 16.87 -9.28 9.80
CA GLU A 78 18.14 -9.63 10.42
C GLU A 78 18.60 -8.51 11.36
N GLY A 79 19.32 -8.86 12.42
CA GLY A 79 19.79 -7.89 13.43
C GLY A 79 18.86 -7.78 14.64
N SER A 80 18.89 -6.63 15.31
CA SER A 80 18.19 -6.38 16.58
C SER A 80 17.01 -5.41 16.48
N ASP A 81 16.91 -4.67 15.38
CA ASP A 81 15.92 -3.60 15.21
C ASP A 81 14.70 -4.13 14.45
N GLU A 82 13.53 -3.64 14.83
CA GLU A 82 12.29 -3.90 14.09
C GLU A 82 12.29 -3.19 12.73
N ALA A 83 11.57 -3.77 11.76
CA ALA A 83 11.28 -3.12 10.50
C ALA A 83 9.80 -2.73 10.41
N VAL A 84 9.51 -1.57 9.83
CA VAL A 84 8.13 -1.17 9.51
C VAL A 84 8.00 -1.08 7.99
N ILE A 85 7.09 -1.87 7.41
CA ILE A 85 6.81 -1.78 5.97
C ILE A 85 5.89 -0.59 5.73
N THR A 86 6.34 0.35 4.91
CA THR A 86 5.63 1.61 4.64
C THR A 86 4.83 1.53 3.35
N SER A 87 5.35 0.86 2.33
CA SER A 87 4.64 0.64 1.07
C SER A 87 5.02 -0.68 0.40
N ILE A 88 4.09 -1.15 -0.42
CA ILE A 88 4.28 -2.29 -1.32
C ILE A 88 3.75 -1.86 -2.67
N GLU A 89 4.58 -2.02 -3.69
CA GLU A 89 4.22 -1.80 -5.08
C GLU A 89 4.49 -3.06 -5.89
N VAL A 90 3.71 -3.26 -6.95
CA VAL A 90 3.90 -4.39 -7.86
C VAL A 90 4.77 -3.93 -9.03
N ALA A 91 5.86 -4.65 -9.28
CA ALA A 91 6.75 -4.36 -10.39
C ALA A 91 6.29 -5.10 -11.65
N GLY A 92 6.03 -4.36 -12.72
CA GLY A 92 5.70 -4.92 -14.04
C GLY A 92 4.43 -5.77 -14.07
N LEU A 93 3.36 -5.33 -13.38
CA LEU A 93 2.05 -5.97 -13.48
C LEU A 93 1.40 -5.64 -14.83
N ASP A 94 1.05 -6.66 -15.61
CA ASP A 94 0.31 -6.49 -16.86
C ASP A 94 -1.06 -5.85 -16.63
N GLU A 95 -1.52 -5.07 -17.61
CA GLU A 95 -2.90 -4.55 -17.65
C GLU A 95 -3.91 -5.71 -17.61
N GLY A 96 -5.08 -5.48 -16.99
CA GLY A 96 -6.11 -6.51 -16.79
C GLY A 96 -6.05 -7.20 -15.42
N VAL A 97 -5.06 -6.89 -14.59
CA VAL A 97 -5.03 -7.23 -13.16
C VAL A 97 -4.76 -5.96 -12.34
N ARG A 98 -5.55 -5.75 -11.30
CA ARG A 98 -5.36 -4.62 -10.37
C ARG A 98 -4.82 -5.06 -9.03
N PHE A 99 -3.79 -4.36 -8.57
CA PHE A 99 -3.30 -4.46 -7.19
C PHE A 99 -4.24 -3.72 -6.23
N LEU A 100 -4.67 -4.41 -5.17
CA LEU A 100 -5.63 -3.90 -4.18
C LEU A 100 -4.98 -3.42 -2.87
N GLY A 101 -3.66 -3.57 -2.75
CA GLY A 101 -2.89 -3.26 -1.55
C GLY A 101 -2.30 -4.50 -0.87
N ALA A 102 -1.64 -4.28 0.26
CA ALA A 102 -0.98 -5.34 1.01
C ALA A 102 -1.29 -5.28 2.53
N ARG A 103 -1.05 -6.41 3.21
CA ARG A 103 -1.26 -6.65 4.64
C ARG A 103 -0.20 -7.61 5.16
N LEU A 104 0.01 -7.63 6.47
CA LEU A 104 0.90 -8.58 7.12
C LEU A 104 0.09 -9.75 7.70
N GLY A 105 0.52 -10.98 7.45
CA GLY A 105 0.15 -12.15 8.22
C GLY A 105 1.06 -12.25 9.44
N GLY A 106 0.48 -12.40 10.64
CA GLY A 106 1.15 -12.29 11.95
C GLY A 106 2.42 -13.13 12.16
N PRO A 107 3.15 -12.89 13.25
CA PRO A 107 4.52 -13.40 13.46
C PRO A 107 4.60 -14.93 13.60
N ASP A 108 3.50 -15.60 13.96
CA ASP A 108 3.48 -17.03 14.23
C ASP A 108 3.17 -17.89 13.01
N ARG A 109 3.04 -17.29 11.81
CA ARG A 109 2.69 -18.05 10.62
C ARG A 109 3.81 -19.01 10.26
N ARG A 110 3.42 -20.25 9.95
CA ARG A 110 4.37 -21.22 9.43
C ARG A 110 4.76 -20.79 8.02
N VAL A 111 6.06 -20.68 7.82
CA VAL A 111 6.69 -20.42 6.53
C VAL A 111 6.10 -21.29 5.42
N GLY A 112 5.67 -20.65 4.33
CA GLY A 112 5.18 -21.31 3.12
C GLY A 112 3.82 -22.02 3.25
N SER A 113 3.02 -21.72 4.28
CA SER A 113 1.83 -22.53 4.61
C SER A 113 0.58 -22.26 3.75
N ARG A 114 0.40 -21.06 3.16
CA ARG A 114 -0.73 -20.75 2.27
C ARG A 114 -0.41 -19.62 1.29
N GLN A 115 -0.19 -19.96 0.02
CA GLN A 115 0.07 -18.97 -1.03
C GLN A 115 -1.20 -18.38 -1.65
N LEU A 116 -2.38 -19.02 -1.55
CA LEU A 116 -3.61 -18.53 -2.19
C LEU A 116 -4.81 -18.62 -1.25
N ILE A 117 -5.50 -17.51 -1.06
CA ILE A 117 -6.74 -17.41 -0.27
C ILE A 117 -7.81 -16.74 -1.12
N ASP A 118 -9.00 -17.36 -1.19
CA ASP A 118 -10.13 -16.83 -1.93
C ASP A 118 -10.68 -15.63 -1.17
N ARG A 119 -10.68 -14.44 -1.79
CA ARG A 119 -11.05 -13.10 -1.26
C ARG A 119 -9.87 -12.20 -0.84
N TRP A 120 -10.11 -10.89 -0.96
CA TRP A 120 -9.30 -9.82 -0.38
C TRP A 120 -10.19 -8.81 0.37
N PRO A 121 -9.77 -8.30 1.55
CA PRO A 121 -8.67 -8.79 2.38
C PRO A 121 -8.90 -10.25 2.84
N PRO A 122 -7.84 -11.00 3.21
CA PRO A 122 -8.00 -12.38 3.66
C PRO A 122 -8.83 -12.44 4.95
N ARG A 123 -9.77 -13.39 5.05
CA ARG A 123 -10.67 -13.55 6.23
C ARG A 123 -10.77 -14.99 6.75
N ASP A 124 -9.88 -15.88 6.32
CA ASP A 124 -9.95 -17.26 6.81
C ASP A 124 -9.78 -17.30 8.33
N ARG A 125 -10.53 -18.19 8.97
CA ARG A 125 -10.46 -18.38 10.42
C ARG A 125 -9.02 -18.74 10.83
N GLY A 126 -8.50 -18.01 11.82
CA GLY A 126 -7.15 -18.22 12.34
C GLY A 126 -6.05 -17.49 11.58
N LEU A 127 -6.38 -16.67 10.57
CA LEU A 127 -5.43 -15.71 10.03
C LEU A 127 -5.37 -14.47 10.94
N ASP A 128 -4.19 -14.23 11.49
CA ASP A 128 -3.85 -12.94 12.09
C ASP A 128 -3.41 -12.00 10.96
N VAL A 129 -4.29 -11.08 10.57
CA VAL A 129 -4.06 -10.13 9.46
C VAL A 129 -3.92 -8.74 10.03
N ARG A 130 -2.79 -8.09 9.76
CA ARG A 130 -2.41 -6.82 10.34
C ARG A 130 -2.12 -5.75 9.27
N PRO A 131 -2.21 -4.46 9.61
CA PRO A 131 -1.75 -3.38 8.73
C PRO A 131 -0.25 -3.51 8.41
N LEU A 132 0.19 -2.98 7.26
CA LEU A 132 1.62 -2.96 6.89
C LEU A 132 2.48 -2.17 7.88
N SER A 133 1.92 -1.14 8.50
CA SER A 133 2.58 -0.32 9.52
C SER A 133 2.81 -1.05 10.86
N THR A 134 2.52 -2.36 10.93
CA THR A 134 2.83 -3.17 12.12
C THR A 134 4.33 -3.43 12.13
N PRO A 135 5.03 -3.19 13.25
CA PRO A 135 6.43 -3.55 13.37
C PRO A 135 6.65 -5.05 13.15
N VAL A 136 7.59 -5.37 12.28
CA VAL A 136 8.11 -6.71 12.00
C VAL A 136 9.33 -6.90 12.88
N GLU A 137 9.16 -7.69 13.93
CA GLU A 137 10.25 -8.03 14.84
C GLU A 137 11.33 -8.90 14.15
N PRO A 138 12.60 -8.80 14.57
CA PRO A 138 13.62 -9.75 14.16
C PRO A 138 13.21 -11.19 14.42
N LEU A 139 13.60 -12.11 13.54
CA LEU A 139 13.21 -13.51 13.68
C LEU A 139 13.70 -14.12 15.00
N ALA A 140 12.76 -14.51 15.86
CA ALA A 140 13.06 -15.36 17.01
C ALA A 140 13.34 -16.82 16.60
N SER A 141 12.83 -17.26 15.44
CA SER A 141 13.05 -18.60 14.89
C SER A 141 12.94 -18.62 13.35
N GLU A 142 13.61 -19.56 12.69
CA GLU A 142 13.53 -19.71 11.22
C GLU A 142 12.20 -20.28 10.72
N ARG A 143 11.34 -20.80 11.62
CA ARG A 143 10.14 -21.59 11.25
C ARG A 143 8.84 -20.79 11.32
N ARG A 144 8.87 -19.62 11.92
CA ARG A 144 7.72 -18.73 12.11
C ARG A 144 8.15 -17.31 11.84
N GLY A 145 7.33 -16.56 11.13
CA GLY A 145 7.58 -15.17 10.85
C GLY A 145 6.34 -14.49 10.31
N TYR A 146 6.54 -13.26 9.86
CA TYR A 146 5.52 -12.51 9.18
C TYR A 146 5.43 -12.96 7.72
N GLU A 147 4.23 -12.96 7.16
CA GLU A 147 3.99 -13.24 5.74
C GLU A 147 3.44 -11.98 5.07
N LEU A 148 3.87 -11.66 3.86
CA LEU A 148 3.29 -10.54 3.12
C LEU A 148 2.07 -11.03 2.31
N PHE A 149 0.89 -10.49 2.61
CA PHE A 149 -0.32 -10.74 1.84
C PHE A 149 -0.58 -9.60 0.86
N VAL A 150 -0.73 -9.92 -0.42
CA VAL A 150 -1.09 -8.96 -1.47
C VAL A 150 -2.46 -9.28 -2.04
N GLY A 151 -3.25 -8.24 -2.26
CA GLY A 151 -4.58 -8.33 -2.86
C GLY A 151 -4.53 -8.08 -4.35
N LEU A 152 -5.20 -8.93 -5.12
CA LEU A 152 -5.31 -8.81 -6.57
C LEU A 152 -6.77 -8.95 -7.00
N GLU A 153 -7.15 -8.21 -8.05
CA GLU A 153 -8.44 -8.31 -8.73
C GLU A 153 -8.22 -8.57 -10.22
N ILE A 154 -8.92 -9.56 -10.76
CA ILE A 154 -8.94 -9.82 -12.20
C ILE A 154 -9.93 -8.86 -12.86
N GLU A 155 -9.45 -7.99 -13.73
CA GLU A 155 -10.29 -7.04 -14.46
C GLU A 155 -10.61 -7.55 -15.87
N GLU A 156 -9.72 -8.34 -16.48
CA GLU A 156 -9.87 -8.87 -17.82
C GLU A 156 -9.56 -10.37 -17.91
N ARG A 157 -10.07 -11.03 -18.96
CA ARG A 157 -9.66 -12.41 -19.29
C ARG A 157 -8.34 -12.37 -20.01
N GLY A 158 -7.43 -13.29 -19.69
CA GLY A 158 -6.14 -13.34 -20.35
C GLY A 158 -5.05 -13.95 -19.51
N ARG A 159 -3.82 -13.65 -19.91
CA ARG A 159 -2.57 -14.07 -19.27
C ARG A 159 -1.82 -12.83 -18.82
N PHE A 160 -1.55 -12.74 -17.53
CA PHE A 160 -0.97 -11.57 -16.88
C PHE A 160 0.24 -11.97 -16.07
N ARG A 161 1.24 -11.10 -16.03
CA ARG A 161 2.50 -11.33 -15.35
C ARG A 161 2.81 -10.21 -14.38
N SER A 162 3.60 -10.53 -13.36
CA SER A 162 4.34 -9.55 -12.55
C SER A 162 5.80 -10.00 -12.43
N GLU A 163 6.72 -9.04 -12.35
CA GLU A 163 8.15 -9.29 -12.20
C GLU A 163 8.58 -9.38 -10.73
N GLY A 164 7.83 -8.78 -9.81
CA GLY A 164 8.13 -8.81 -8.39
C GLY A 164 7.36 -7.77 -7.59
N TRP A 165 7.86 -7.49 -6.39
CA TRP A 165 7.25 -6.56 -5.44
C TRP A 165 8.30 -5.63 -4.88
N LEU A 166 8.13 -4.33 -5.07
CA LEU A 166 8.97 -3.33 -4.44
C LEU A 166 8.46 -3.09 -3.02
N ILE A 167 9.32 -3.38 -2.05
CA ILE A 167 9.05 -3.23 -0.63
C ILE A 167 9.83 -2.04 -0.13
N THR A 168 9.13 -1.00 0.33
CA THR A 168 9.74 0.12 1.05
C THR A 168 9.48 -0.08 2.54
N TYR A 169 10.54 0.03 3.33
CA TYR A 169 10.49 -0.22 4.77
C TYR A 169 11.48 0.66 5.53
N GLU A 170 11.24 0.85 6.82
CA GLU A 170 12.13 1.60 7.71
C GLU A 170 12.72 0.70 8.78
N VAL A 171 14.03 0.83 9.03
CA VAL A 171 14.72 0.21 10.17
C VAL A 171 15.59 1.25 10.85
N ALA A 172 15.43 1.39 12.18
CA ALA A 172 16.16 2.37 12.98
C ALA A 172 16.13 3.80 12.38
N GLY A 173 14.97 4.20 11.86
CA GLY A 173 14.74 5.52 11.24
C GLY A 173 15.36 5.72 9.86
N ARG A 174 15.85 4.66 9.20
CA ARG A 174 16.37 4.71 7.83
C ARG A 174 15.44 3.97 6.88
N THR A 175 15.08 4.63 5.79
CA THR A 175 14.28 4.04 4.71
C THR A 175 15.16 3.16 3.83
N HIS A 176 14.61 2.00 3.47
CA HIS A 176 15.20 1.00 2.62
C HIS A 176 14.20 0.58 1.54
N GLU A 177 14.73 0.19 0.38
CA GLU A 177 13.95 -0.39 -0.71
C GLU A 177 14.52 -1.74 -1.11
N TYR A 178 13.62 -2.71 -1.29
CA TYR A 178 13.96 -4.06 -1.72
C TYR A 178 12.97 -4.52 -2.80
N LEU A 179 13.49 -4.84 -3.98
CA LEU A 179 12.73 -5.52 -5.01
C LEU A 179 12.77 -7.03 -4.75
N MET A 180 11.66 -7.58 -4.25
CA MET A 180 11.47 -9.02 -4.07
C MET A 180 11.19 -9.69 -5.42
N PRO A 181 12.08 -10.59 -5.92
CA PRO A 181 11.90 -11.26 -7.20
C PRO A 181 10.91 -12.45 -7.08
N ALA A 182 9.64 -12.14 -6.82
CA ALA A 182 8.55 -13.09 -6.72
C ALA A 182 7.61 -12.93 -7.92
N ARG A 183 7.94 -13.62 -9.02
CA ARG A 183 7.17 -13.52 -10.26
C ARG A 183 5.82 -14.21 -10.10
N LEU A 184 4.78 -13.59 -10.66
CA LEU A 184 3.45 -14.18 -10.69
C LEU A 184 2.97 -14.29 -12.12
N LEU A 185 2.46 -15.44 -12.49
CA LEU A 185 1.73 -15.67 -13.73
C LEU A 185 0.27 -15.95 -13.39
N ILE A 186 -0.65 -15.18 -13.94
CA ILE A 186 -2.09 -15.31 -13.72
C ILE A 186 -2.74 -15.61 -15.05
N CYS A 187 -3.54 -16.67 -15.09
CA CYS A 187 -4.39 -17.00 -16.23
C CYS A 187 -5.84 -16.97 -15.79
N ALA A 188 -6.61 -16.06 -16.36
CA ALA A 188 -8.00 -15.85 -16.00
C ALA A 188 -8.96 -16.14 -17.15
N GLY A 189 -10.03 -16.88 -16.86
CA GLY A 189 -11.07 -17.26 -17.81
C GLY A 189 -11.17 -18.77 -18.08
N PRO A 190 -12.35 -19.26 -18.52
CA PRO A 190 -12.54 -20.66 -18.86
C PRO A 190 -11.71 -21.07 -20.09
N GLY A 191 -11.03 -22.21 -19.99
CA GLY A 191 -10.27 -22.78 -21.11
C GLY A 191 -8.87 -22.18 -21.33
N GLN A 192 -8.39 -21.30 -20.44
CA GLN A 192 -6.95 -21.00 -20.36
C GLN A 192 -6.23 -22.28 -19.91
N ALA A 193 -5.82 -23.09 -20.88
CA ALA A 193 -5.22 -24.39 -20.65
C ALA A 193 -3.95 -24.25 -19.80
N THR A 194 -3.80 -25.16 -18.84
CA THR A 194 -2.64 -25.31 -17.96
C THR A 194 -1.30 -25.34 -18.69
N ASP A 195 -1.30 -25.74 -19.97
CA ASP A 195 -0.10 -25.90 -20.79
C ASP A 195 0.57 -24.55 -21.09
N ASP A 196 -0.22 -23.50 -21.39
CA ASP A 196 0.30 -22.14 -21.63
C ASP A 196 0.51 -21.33 -20.34
N CYS A 197 0.00 -21.83 -19.22
CA CYS A 197 0.09 -21.19 -17.90
C CYS A 197 1.20 -21.79 -17.03
N SER A 198 2.16 -22.49 -17.63
CA SER A 198 3.34 -22.96 -16.92
C SER A 198 4.29 -21.78 -16.61
N PRO A 199 4.83 -21.67 -15.38
CA PRO A 199 5.81 -20.63 -15.06
C PRO A 199 7.09 -20.82 -15.89
N PRO A 200 7.68 -19.75 -16.46
CA PRO A 200 8.92 -19.87 -17.22
C PRO A 200 10.06 -20.38 -16.33
N GLY A 201 10.73 -21.46 -16.74
CA GLY A 201 11.91 -22.02 -16.04
C GLY A 201 11.65 -23.25 -15.15
N ALA A 202 10.50 -23.92 -15.26
CA ALA A 202 10.21 -25.18 -14.56
C ALA A 202 10.68 -26.45 -15.31
N GLY A 203 11.70 -26.32 -16.18
CA GLY A 203 12.29 -27.42 -16.96
C GLY A 203 13.72 -27.73 -16.54
#